data_AF-A0A936LT37-F1
#
_entry.id   AF-A0A936LT37-F1
#
_cell.length_a   1.000
_cell.length_b   1.000
_cell.length_c   1.000
_cell.angle_alpha   90.00
_cell.angle_beta   90.00
_cell.angle_gamma   90.00
#
_symmetry.space_group_name_H-M   'P 1'
#
loop_
_entity.id
_entity.type
_entity.pdbx_description
1 polymer ?
#
loop_
_entity_poly.entity_id
_entity_poly.type
_entity_poly.pdbx_seq_one_letter_code
_entity_poly.pdbx_strand_id
1 'polypeptide(L)'
;MNERHMEHFGPDLGRGPFSSQRIETSALQIATAIAQVRFPLSRSDDDIRGHANFVRELADLLAPDWAAAMTLNVGPLQSLQIQTTIRVSGPENSLLECWLADSVGQGPTAVSPNSVTWNAGVVIETLAANRWYRVLTPSSGVAIATVTYAGVRNWYWAISRYARVFYSARLTFV
;
A
#
# COMPACT_ATOMS: atom_id res chain seq x y z
N MET A 1 -18.65 -5.05 44.11
CA MET A 1 -17.27 -4.49 44.05
C MET A 1 -16.86 -4.57 42.59
N ASN A 2 -16.62 -3.44 41.95
CA ASN A 2 -16.44 -3.33 40.49
C ASN A 2 -15.07 -3.88 40.06
N GLU A 3 -15.04 -5.11 39.52
CA GLU A 3 -13.87 -5.64 38.81
C GLU A 3 -13.83 -5.01 37.42
N ARG A 4 -13.02 -3.96 37.26
CA ARG A 4 -12.72 -3.43 35.92
C ARG A 4 -11.72 -4.37 35.27
N HIS A 5 -12.23 -5.25 34.41
CA HIS A 5 -11.44 -6.00 33.44
C HIS A 5 -10.80 -4.98 32.48
N MET A 6 -9.55 -4.62 32.73
CA MET A 6 -8.74 -3.84 31.79
C MET A 6 -8.30 -4.80 30.70
N GLU A 7 -9.14 -4.98 29.68
CA GLU A 7 -8.70 -5.56 28.41
C GLU A 7 -7.66 -4.62 27.82
N HIS A 8 -6.40 -4.90 28.14
CA HIS A 8 -5.26 -4.25 27.53
C HIS A 8 -5.25 -4.66 26.07
N PHE A 9 -5.86 -3.85 25.21
CA PHE A 9 -5.63 -3.89 23.77
C PHE A 9 -4.19 -3.42 23.52
N GLY A 10 -3.23 -4.28 23.83
CA GLY A 10 -1.87 -4.18 23.34
C GLY A 10 -1.83 -4.36 21.82
N PRO A 11 -0.67 -4.13 21.17
CA PRO A 11 -0.48 -4.13 19.71
C PRO A 11 -0.60 -5.52 19.04
N ASP A 12 -1.52 -6.37 19.52
CA ASP A 12 -1.61 -7.79 19.18
C ASP A 12 -2.77 -8.17 18.24
N LEU A 13 -3.44 -7.17 17.63
CA LEU A 13 -4.41 -7.41 16.56
C LEU A 13 -3.71 -7.31 15.20
N GLY A 14 -2.96 -8.36 14.83
CA GLY A 14 -2.41 -8.49 13.46
C GLY A 14 -1.17 -9.37 13.27
N ARG A 15 -0.81 -10.24 14.23
CA ARG A 15 0.37 -11.10 14.09
C ARG A 15 0.19 -12.20 13.05
N GLY A 16 0.63 -11.94 11.82
CA GLY A 16 1.25 -12.96 10.99
C GLY A 16 2.72 -13.16 11.42
N PRO A 17 3.27 -14.40 11.36
CA PRO A 17 4.57 -14.79 11.95
C PRO A 17 5.84 -14.15 11.30
N PHE A 18 5.70 -13.11 10.48
CA PHE A 18 6.80 -12.48 9.73
C PHE A 18 6.90 -10.95 9.89
N SER A 19 6.17 -10.35 10.84
CA SER A 19 6.02 -8.88 10.93
C SER A 19 6.89 -8.19 11.99
N SER A 20 7.43 -8.91 12.97
CA SER A 20 8.15 -8.31 14.13
C SER A 20 9.57 -7.83 13.84
N GLN A 21 10.14 -8.16 12.68
CA GLN A 21 11.51 -7.78 12.29
C GLN A 21 11.55 -6.68 11.20
N ARG A 22 10.40 -6.07 10.90
CA ARG A 22 10.30 -5.02 9.88
C ARG A 22 10.34 -3.65 10.53
N ILE A 23 11.17 -2.76 10.03
CA ILE A 23 11.39 -1.42 10.60
C ILE A 23 10.09 -0.60 10.63
N GLU A 24 9.16 -0.84 9.71
CA GLU A 24 7.84 -0.18 9.68
C GLU A 24 6.95 -0.60 10.83
N THR A 25 6.91 -1.90 11.12
CA THR A 25 6.14 -2.44 12.24
C THR A 25 6.75 -1.92 13.53
N SER A 26 8.08 -1.92 13.64
CA SER A 26 8.79 -1.37 14.79
C SER A 26 8.56 0.13 14.95
N ALA A 27 8.63 0.91 13.87
CA ALA A 27 8.37 2.36 13.90
C ALA A 27 6.92 2.66 14.29
N LEU A 28 5.95 1.91 13.76
CA LEU A 28 4.54 2.06 14.13
C LEU A 28 4.28 1.63 15.59
N GLN A 29 4.92 0.55 16.05
CA GLN A 29 4.82 0.09 17.44
C GLN A 29 5.43 1.10 18.41
N ILE A 30 6.61 1.64 18.08
CA ILE A 30 7.27 2.70 18.85
C ILE A 30 6.38 3.96 18.84
N ALA A 31 5.89 4.38 17.67
CA ALA A 31 5.00 5.54 17.57
C ALA A 31 3.72 5.36 18.37
N THR A 32 3.10 4.18 18.32
CA THR A 32 1.89 3.85 19.11
C THR A 32 2.20 3.84 20.60
N ALA A 33 3.32 3.24 21.03
CA ALA A 33 3.74 3.22 22.42
C ALA A 33 4.01 4.63 22.96
N ILE A 34 4.66 5.50 22.17
CA ILE A 34 4.88 6.91 22.53
C ILE A 34 3.54 7.66 22.56
N ALA A 35 2.64 7.38 21.60
CA ALA A 35 1.35 8.03 21.53
C ALA A 35 0.40 7.64 22.68
N GLN A 36 0.54 6.45 23.28
CA GLN A 36 -0.23 6.07 24.48
C GLN A 36 -0.07 7.07 25.63
N VAL A 37 1.08 7.74 25.75
CA VAL A 37 1.32 8.79 26.75
C VAL A 37 0.47 10.04 26.48
N ARG A 38 0.03 10.24 25.23
CA ARG A 38 -0.80 11.36 24.76
C ARG A 38 -2.21 10.93 24.35
N PHE A 39 -2.68 9.78 24.79
CA PHE A 39 -3.99 9.29 24.40
C PHE A 39 -5.09 10.31 24.78
N PRO A 40 -5.98 10.69 23.85
CA PRO A 40 -7.01 11.69 24.15
C PRO A 40 -7.93 11.18 25.25
N LEU A 41 -8.14 12.01 26.28
CA LEU A 41 -9.05 11.71 27.38
C LEU A 41 -10.53 11.80 26.95
N SER A 42 -10.76 12.58 25.89
CA SER A 42 -12.03 12.73 25.21
C SER A 42 -12.16 11.68 24.10
N ARG A 43 -13.29 10.96 24.06
CA ARG A 43 -13.59 9.97 23.00
C ARG A 43 -14.39 10.60 21.86
N SER A 44 -14.11 11.86 21.51
CA SER A 44 -14.71 12.48 20.34
C SER A 44 -14.11 11.88 19.05
N ASP A 45 -14.90 11.76 17.99
CA ASP A 45 -14.42 11.22 16.71
C ASP A 45 -13.28 12.05 16.11
N ASP A 46 -13.31 13.37 16.33
CA ASP A 46 -12.27 14.28 15.85
C ASP A 46 -10.95 14.08 16.61
N ASP A 47 -11.00 13.86 17.92
CA ASP A 47 -9.81 13.55 18.72
C ASP A 47 -9.21 12.20 18.36
N ILE A 48 -10.05 11.19 18.08
CA ILE A 48 -9.60 9.87 17.62
C ILE A 48 -8.90 9.98 16.26
N ARG A 49 -9.48 10.74 15.32
CA ARG A 49 -8.84 11.00 14.01
C ARG A 49 -7.54 11.76 14.16
N GLY A 50 -7.51 12.80 15.00
CA GLY A 50 -6.30 13.57 15.30
C GLY A 50 -5.20 12.70 15.90
N HIS A 51 -5.55 11.80 16.81
CA HIS A 51 -4.61 10.87 17.43
C HIS A 51 -4.04 9.85 16.42
N ALA A 52 -4.89 9.30 15.55
CA ALA A 52 -4.46 8.40 14.49
C ALA A 52 -3.49 9.08 13.49
N ASN A 53 -3.74 10.34 13.14
CA ASN A 53 -2.85 11.13 12.30
C ASN A 53 -1.50 11.38 12.99
N PHE A 54 -1.50 11.73 14.28
CA PHE A 54 -0.28 11.91 15.06
C PHE A 54 0.59 10.63 15.11
N VAL A 55 -0.02 9.46 15.36
CA VAL A 55 0.71 8.17 15.34
C VAL A 55 1.37 7.95 13.98
N ARG A 56 0.66 8.29 12.90
CA ARG A 56 1.16 8.14 11.53
C ARG A 56 2.33 9.06 11.24
N GLU A 57 2.20 10.35 11.57
CA GLU A 57 3.27 11.34 11.41
C GLU A 57 4.53 10.96 12.21
N LEU A 58 4.35 10.50 13.45
CA LEU A 58 5.46 10.04 14.28
C LEU A 58 6.14 8.80 13.70
N ALA A 59 5.38 7.83 13.19
CA ALA A 59 5.93 6.66 12.52
C ALA A 59 6.71 7.04 11.25
N ASP A 60 6.24 8.04 10.50
CA ASP A 60 6.93 8.58 9.32
C ASP A 60 8.25 9.25 9.68
N LEU A 61 8.30 10.01 10.78
CA LEU A 61 9.54 10.63 11.27
C LEU A 61 10.56 9.60 11.77
N LEU A 62 10.10 8.48 12.35
CA LEU A 62 10.97 7.41 12.85
C LEU A 62 11.58 6.56 11.72
N ALA A 63 10.97 6.56 10.53
CA ALA A 63 11.44 5.82 9.36
C ALA A 63 11.25 6.64 8.06
N PRO A 64 12.00 7.74 7.87
CA PRO A 64 11.76 8.70 6.80
C PRO A 64 11.95 8.12 5.39
N ASP A 65 12.91 7.21 5.20
CA ASP A 65 13.13 6.52 3.91
C ASP A 65 11.94 5.59 3.54
N TRP A 66 11.18 5.19 4.56
CA TRP A 66 9.99 4.34 4.46
C TRP A 66 8.69 5.16 4.35
N ALA A 67 8.74 6.44 4.74
CA ALA A 67 7.69 7.43 4.50
C ALA A 67 7.70 7.98 3.07
N ALA A 68 8.73 7.66 2.28
CA ALA A 68 8.91 8.15 0.93
C ALA A 68 7.67 7.88 0.05
N ALA A 69 7.04 8.96 -0.41
CA ALA A 69 5.79 8.93 -1.15
C ALA A 69 5.95 8.18 -2.49
N MET A 70 4.98 7.32 -2.79
CA MET A 70 4.83 6.72 -4.11
C MET A 70 3.82 7.53 -4.92
N THR A 71 4.16 7.87 -6.15
CA THR A 71 3.23 8.53 -7.09
C THR A 71 2.78 7.54 -8.14
N LEU A 72 1.47 7.46 -8.34
CA LEU A 72 0.83 6.58 -9.32
C LEU A 72 0.10 7.44 -10.34
N ASN A 73 0.52 7.40 -11.60
CA ASN A 73 -0.13 8.13 -12.68
C ASN A 73 -0.76 7.15 -13.67
N VAL A 74 -2.08 7.19 -13.79
CA VAL A 74 -2.85 6.34 -14.70
C VAL A 74 -3.11 7.13 -15.99
N GLY A 75 -2.59 6.63 -17.09
CA GLY A 75 -2.81 7.20 -18.42
C GLY A 75 -4.23 6.95 -18.93
N PRO A 76 -4.59 7.58 -20.06
CA PRO A 76 -5.87 7.36 -20.70
C PRO A 76 -5.97 5.95 -21.31
N LEU A 77 -7.21 5.49 -21.54
CA LEU A 77 -7.47 4.31 -22.35
C LEU A 77 -7.10 4.57 -23.82
N GLN A 78 -6.24 3.72 -24.37
CA GLN A 78 -5.82 3.75 -25.77
C GLN A 78 -5.86 2.33 -26.33
N SER A 79 -6.72 2.07 -27.32
CA SER A 79 -6.80 0.77 -28.00
C SER A 79 -6.88 -0.43 -27.04
N LEU A 80 -7.79 -0.37 -26.06
CA LEU A 80 -7.98 -1.38 -25.00
C LEU A 80 -6.82 -1.49 -24.00
N GLN A 81 -5.92 -0.52 -23.97
CA GLN A 81 -4.76 -0.49 -23.09
C GLN A 81 -4.78 0.73 -22.18
N ILE A 82 -4.40 0.54 -20.91
CA ILE A 82 -4.15 1.63 -19.98
C ILE A 82 -2.73 1.45 -19.45
N GLN A 83 -1.89 2.46 -19.68
CA GLN A 83 -0.56 2.52 -19.09
C GLN A 83 -0.61 3.21 -17.72
N THR A 84 0.12 2.69 -16.74
CA THR A 84 0.29 3.29 -15.42
C THR A 84 1.78 3.46 -15.14
N THR A 85 2.18 4.67 -14.77
CA THR A 85 3.52 4.98 -14.28
C THR A 85 3.53 4.92 -12.76
N ILE A 86 4.48 4.17 -12.20
CA ILE A 86 4.69 3.98 -10.77
C ILE A 86 6.04 4.60 -10.44
N ARG A 87 6.04 5.69 -9.69
CA ARG A 87 7.27 6.38 -9.27
C ARG A 87 7.45 6.23 -7.77
N VAL A 88 8.56 5.64 -7.38
CA VAL A 88 9.06 5.62 -6.01
C VAL A 88 9.99 6.83 -5.82
N SER A 89 9.88 7.51 -4.69
CA SER A 89 10.79 8.61 -4.37
C SER A 89 12.16 8.05 -3.93
N GLY A 90 13.24 8.48 -4.59
CA GLY A 90 14.62 8.06 -4.33
C GLY A 90 15.26 7.25 -5.48
N PRO A 91 16.59 7.27 -5.64
CA PRO A 91 17.32 6.64 -6.76
C PRO A 91 17.57 5.13 -6.57
N GLU A 92 16.77 4.44 -5.76
CA GLU A 92 17.04 3.07 -5.35
C GLU A 92 16.07 2.06 -5.94
N ASN A 93 16.61 0.89 -6.30
CA ASN A 93 15.81 -0.26 -6.69
C ASN A 93 14.90 -0.67 -5.52
N SER A 94 13.61 -0.46 -5.69
CA SER A 94 12.58 -0.89 -4.74
C SER A 94 11.85 -2.12 -5.24
N LEU A 95 11.72 -3.12 -4.37
CA LEU A 95 10.83 -4.26 -4.59
C LEU A 95 9.38 -3.82 -4.30
N LEU A 96 8.52 -4.01 -5.27
CA LEU A 96 7.10 -3.70 -5.22
C LEU A 96 6.29 -4.98 -5.33
N GLU A 97 5.23 -5.08 -4.54
CA GLU A 97 4.19 -6.08 -4.74
C GLU A 97 2.96 -5.39 -5.31
N CYS A 98 2.58 -5.76 -6.53
CA CYS A 98 1.60 -5.04 -7.33
C CYS A 98 0.43 -5.96 -7.67
N TRP A 99 -0.79 -5.57 -7.33
CA TRP A 99 -1.99 -6.29 -7.76
C TRP A 99 -3.07 -5.35 -8.29
N LEU A 100 -3.92 -5.88 -9.17
CA LEU A 100 -5.16 -5.21 -9.54
C LEU A 100 -6.23 -5.50 -8.49
N ALA A 101 -6.93 -4.48 -8.02
CA ALA A 101 -8.02 -4.58 -7.06
C ALA A 101 -9.32 -4.03 -7.65
N ASP A 102 -10.46 -4.59 -7.26
CA ASP A 102 -11.78 -4.13 -7.72
C ASP A 102 -12.21 -2.82 -7.01
N SER A 103 -11.66 -2.54 -5.82
CA SER A 103 -11.81 -1.27 -5.13
C SER A 103 -10.60 -0.95 -4.26
N VAL A 104 -10.50 0.30 -3.81
CA VAL A 104 -9.54 0.72 -2.79
C VAL A 104 -9.77 -0.10 -1.51
N GLY A 105 -8.68 -0.57 -0.90
CA GLY A 105 -8.69 -1.38 0.33
C GLY A 105 -8.84 -2.88 0.12
N GLN A 106 -9.09 -3.35 -1.11
CA GLN A 106 -9.31 -4.77 -1.40
C GLN A 106 -8.03 -5.51 -1.80
N GLY A 107 -8.08 -6.83 -1.63
CA GLY A 107 -7.08 -7.74 -2.16
C GLY A 107 -7.13 -7.86 -3.70
N PRO A 108 -6.37 -8.81 -4.26
CA PRO A 108 -6.33 -9.07 -5.70
C PRO A 108 -7.71 -9.39 -6.28
N THR A 109 -8.04 -8.80 -7.42
CA THR A 109 -9.25 -9.06 -8.22
C THR A 109 -9.39 -10.54 -8.55
N ALA A 110 -10.62 -11.05 -8.55
CA ALA A 110 -10.90 -12.39 -9.04
C ALA A 110 -10.91 -12.48 -10.58
N VAL A 111 -11.05 -11.36 -11.27
CA VAL A 111 -11.10 -11.26 -12.74
C VAL A 111 -9.76 -10.78 -13.27
N SER A 112 -9.12 -11.58 -14.13
CA SER A 112 -7.86 -11.22 -14.78
C SER A 112 -8.10 -10.44 -16.07
N PRO A 113 -7.28 -9.40 -16.38
CA PRO A 113 -7.24 -8.79 -17.69
C PRO A 113 -6.70 -9.76 -18.76
N ASN A 114 -6.81 -9.36 -20.03
CA ASN A 114 -6.27 -10.14 -21.15
C ASN A 114 -4.75 -10.25 -21.05
N SER A 115 -4.07 -9.15 -20.70
CA SER A 115 -2.63 -9.16 -20.40
C SER A 115 -2.22 -7.98 -19.53
N VAL A 116 -1.08 -8.14 -18.85
CA VAL A 116 -0.32 -7.04 -18.24
C VAL A 116 1.12 -7.14 -18.69
N THR A 117 1.66 -6.05 -19.19
CA THR A 117 3.06 -5.95 -19.63
C THR A 117 3.78 -4.91 -18.80
N TRP A 118 4.99 -5.23 -18.33
CA TRP A 118 5.85 -4.31 -17.61
C TRP A 118 6.86 -3.70 -18.58
N ASN A 119 6.59 -2.48 -19.04
CA ASN A 119 7.43 -1.74 -19.98
C ASN A 119 8.70 -1.20 -19.30
N ALA A 120 8.64 -0.97 -17.99
CA ALA A 120 9.78 -0.64 -17.15
C ALA A 120 9.64 -1.30 -15.77
N GLY A 121 10.76 -1.77 -15.22
CA GLY A 121 10.79 -2.66 -14.07
C GLY A 121 10.88 -4.14 -14.47
N VAL A 122 11.43 -4.95 -13.59
CA VAL A 122 11.65 -6.38 -13.82
C VAL A 122 10.67 -7.18 -12.97
N VAL A 123 9.85 -8.00 -13.61
CA VAL A 123 8.99 -8.96 -12.89
C VAL A 123 9.88 -10.06 -12.33
N ILE A 124 9.99 -10.11 -11.00
CA ILE A 124 10.73 -11.15 -10.29
C ILE A 124 9.85 -12.39 -10.12
N GLU A 125 8.55 -12.19 -9.90
CA GLU A 125 7.61 -13.27 -9.66
C GLU A 125 6.21 -12.89 -10.14
N THR A 126 5.49 -13.86 -10.70
CA THR A 126 4.05 -13.73 -11.01
C THR A 126 3.28 -14.59 -10.00
N LEU A 127 2.61 -13.94 -9.05
CA LEU A 127 1.82 -14.60 -8.00
C LEU A 127 0.46 -15.06 -8.51
N ALA A 128 -0.13 -14.28 -9.42
CA ALA A 128 -1.33 -14.68 -10.16
C ALA A 128 -1.31 -14.07 -11.56
N ALA A 129 -1.58 -14.91 -12.56
CA ALA A 129 -1.49 -14.52 -13.97
C ALA A 129 -2.34 -13.28 -14.27
N ASN A 130 -1.72 -12.32 -14.96
CA ASN A 130 -2.32 -11.08 -15.43
C ASN A 130 -2.80 -10.12 -14.33
N ARG A 131 -2.58 -10.39 -13.03
CA ARG A 131 -3.20 -9.57 -11.97
C ARG A 131 -2.38 -9.37 -10.70
N TRP A 132 -1.33 -10.14 -10.46
CA TRP A 132 -0.52 -10.01 -9.24
C TRP A 132 0.94 -10.38 -9.48
N TYR A 133 1.83 -9.45 -9.15
CA TYR A 133 3.25 -9.48 -9.48
C TYR A 133 4.13 -9.02 -8.32
N ARG A 134 5.37 -9.52 -8.26
CA ARG A 134 6.47 -8.85 -7.59
C ARG A 134 7.39 -8.23 -8.63
N VAL A 135 7.64 -6.94 -8.52
CA VAL A 135 8.36 -6.15 -9.52
C VAL A 135 9.48 -5.38 -8.84
N LEU A 136 10.69 -5.51 -9.37
CA LEU A 136 11.83 -4.68 -8.99
C LEU A 136 11.85 -3.43 -9.90
N THR A 137 11.75 -2.25 -9.29
CA THR A 137 11.94 -0.99 -10.02
C THR A 137 13.39 -0.85 -10.50
N PRO A 138 13.62 -0.21 -11.66
CA PRO A 138 14.97 0.14 -12.11
C PRO A 138 15.57 1.25 -11.24
N SER A 139 16.85 1.57 -11.43
CA SER A 139 17.57 2.60 -10.66
C SER A 139 17.00 4.01 -10.80
N SER A 140 16.14 4.26 -11.79
CA SER A 140 15.38 5.51 -11.90
C SER A 140 14.23 5.61 -10.90
N GLY A 141 13.89 4.53 -10.19
CA GLY A 141 12.73 4.46 -9.29
C GLY A 141 11.38 4.41 -10.03
N VAL A 142 11.37 4.25 -11.35
CA VAL A 142 10.15 4.31 -12.18
C VAL A 142 9.85 2.95 -12.82
N ALA A 143 8.74 2.33 -12.43
CA ALA A 143 8.15 1.20 -13.13
C ALA A 143 6.97 1.65 -14.00
N ILE A 144 6.72 0.95 -15.11
CA ILE A 144 5.65 1.25 -16.04
C ILE A 144 4.94 -0.07 -16.37
N ALA A 145 3.65 -0.13 -16.09
CA ALA A 145 2.79 -1.26 -16.41
C ALA A 145 1.73 -0.86 -17.43
N THR A 146 1.47 -1.71 -18.41
CA THR A 146 0.36 -1.55 -19.36
C THR A 146 -0.61 -2.71 -19.15
N VAL A 147 -1.87 -2.39 -18.85
CA VAL A 147 -2.96 -3.36 -18.70
C VAL A 147 -3.76 -3.36 -19.99
N THR A 148 -3.95 -4.53 -20.59
CA THR A 148 -4.82 -4.71 -21.77
C THR A 148 -6.09 -5.44 -21.37
N TYR A 149 -7.25 -4.88 -21.67
CA TYR A 149 -8.52 -5.54 -21.41
C TYR A 149 -9.60 -5.22 -22.45
N ALA A 150 -10.24 -6.25 -22.98
CA ALA A 150 -11.39 -6.17 -23.86
C ALA A 150 -12.68 -6.34 -23.05
N GLY A 151 -13.38 -5.22 -22.84
CA GLY A 151 -14.67 -5.18 -22.15
C GLY A 151 -14.76 -4.10 -21.08
N VAL A 152 -15.91 -4.02 -20.43
CA VAL A 152 -16.17 -3.03 -19.39
C VAL A 152 -15.64 -3.52 -18.05
N ARG A 153 -14.66 -2.82 -17.47
CA ARG A 153 -14.16 -3.11 -16.13
C ARG A 153 -13.50 -1.90 -15.48
N ASN A 154 -13.59 -1.86 -14.16
CA ASN A 154 -12.86 -0.90 -13.35
C ASN A 154 -11.90 -1.65 -12.43
N TRP A 155 -10.66 -1.18 -12.39
CA TRP A 155 -9.66 -1.65 -11.44
C TRP A 155 -8.88 -0.49 -10.82
N TYR A 156 -8.14 -0.82 -9.78
CA TYR A 156 -7.13 0.01 -9.17
C TYR A 156 -5.83 -0.80 -9.11
N TRP A 157 -4.69 -0.18 -9.39
CA TRP A 157 -3.43 -0.74 -8.94
C TRP A 157 -3.34 -0.54 -7.44
N ALA A 158 -3.20 -1.63 -6.70
CA ALA A 158 -2.71 -1.59 -5.34
C ALA A 158 -1.25 -2.03 -5.35
N ILE A 159 -0.39 -1.20 -4.80
CA ILE A 159 1.05 -1.43 -4.80
C ILE A 159 1.53 -1.33 -3.37
N SER A 160 1.97 -2.47 -2.86
CA SER A 160 2.67 -2.55 -1.60
C SER A 160 4.15 -2.27 -1.82
N ARG A 161 4.62 -1.24 -1.14
CA ARG A 161 6.04 -1.04 -0.85
C ARG A 161 6.11 -0.97 0.66
N TYR A 162 7.04 -1.71 1.26
CA TYR A 162 7.34 -1.48 2.67
C TYR A 162 6.11 -1.65 3.59
N ALA A 163 5.31 -2.70 3.33
CA ALA A 163 4.05 -2.99 4.03
C ALA A 163 2.96 -1.90 3.97
N ARG A 164 3.16 -0.84 3.17
CA ARG A 164 2.17 0.20 2.89
C ARG A 164 1.61 0.01 1.49
N VAL A 165 0.29 0.02 1.40
CA VAL A 165 -0.41 -0.13 0.13
C VAL A 165 -0.84 1.23 -0.40
N PHE A 166 -0.37 1.55 -1.59
CA PHE A 166 -0.75 2.73 -2.34
C PHE A 166 -1.73 2.33 -3.43
N TYR A 167 -2.78 3.11 -3.62
CA TYR A 167 -3.79 2.87 -4.65
C TYR A 167 -3.68 3.91 -5.76
N SER A 168 -3.76 3.48 -7.01
CA SER A 168 -3.81 4.39 -8.14
C SER A 168 -5.17 5.09 -8.26
N ALA A 169 -5.27 6.05 -9.17
CA ALA A 169 -6.57 6.40 -9.74
C ALA A 169 -7.21 5.17 -10.44
N ARG A 170 -8.52 5.25 -10.73
CA ARG A 170 -9.26 4.15 -11.34
C ARG A 170 -8.83 3.92 -12.79
N LEU A 171 -8.46 2.70 -13.12
CA LEU A 171 -8.32 2.21 -14.50
C LEU A 171 -9.72 1.89 -15.02
N THR A 172 -10.20 2.67 -15.99
CA THR A 172 -11.57 2.56 -16.52
C THR A 172 -11.52 2.03 -17.95
N PHE A 173 -11.93 0.77 -18.15
CA PHE A 173 -12.11 0.17 -19.48
C PHE A 173 -13.59 0.24 -19.89
N VAL A 174 -13.83 0.59 -21.15
CA VAL A 174 -15.16 0.73 -21.77
C VAL A 174 -15.29 -0.15 -23.00
#